data_AF-A0A8J3IDF5-F1
#
_entry.id   AF-A0A8J3IDF5-F1
#
_cell.length_a   1.000
_cell.length_b   1.000
_cell.length_c   1.000
_cell.angle_alpha   90.00
_cell.angle_beta   90.00
_cell.angle_gamma   90.00
#
_symmetry.space_group_name_H-M   'P 1'
#
loop_
_entity.id
_entity.type
_entity.pdbx_description
1 polymer ?
#
loop_
_entity_poly.entity_id
_entity_poly.type
_entity_poly.pdbx_seq_one_letter_code
_entity_poly.pdbx_strand_id
1 'polypeptide(L)'
;METENALRKELQECLHKMPSGFPYRDMRNMRKDPALQTCFLSLTEEEDQLSPDFNTYCAGIEGTASYIVKGKIAHIPPYQLQWLRRGDFFDMFPQYRFLRDALPHYAFFFQMYALEKRMQEIERELVDLYERASGKQIAKERL
;
A
#
# COMPACT_ATOMS: atom_id res chain seq x y z
N MET A 1 -20.42 12.76 -7.53
CA MET A 1 -21.09 11.46 -7.77
C MET A 1 -20.42 10.69 -8.91
N GLU A 2 -20.22 11.26 -10.10
CA GLU A 2 -19.60 10.53 -11.22
C GLU A 2 -18.13 10.14 -10.96
N THR A 3 -17.31 11.06 -10.45
CA THR A 3 -15.92 10.81 -10.07
C THR A 3 -15.78 9.73 -8.98
N GLU A 4 -16.62 9.79 -7.94
CA GLU A 4 -16.59 8.79 -6.85
C GLU A 4 -16.90 7.38 -7.35
N ASN A 5 -17.90 7.24 -8.22
CA ASN A 5 -18.26 5.95 -8.81
C ASN A 5 -17.15 5.41 -9.72
N ALA A 6 -16.48 6.28 -10.49
CA ALA A 6 -15.34 5.89 -11.32
C ALA A 6 -14.18 5.36 -10.46
N LEU A 7 -13.82 6.07 -9.38
CA LEU A 7 -12.78 5.66 -8.44
C LEU A 7 -13.10 4.33 -7.74
N ARG A 8 -14.36 4.14 -7.30
CA ARG A 8 -14.79 2.87 -6.68
C ARG A 8 -14.69 1.71 -7.65
N LYS A 9 -15.05 1.93 -8.93
CA LYS A 9 -14.91 0.92 -9.98
C LYS A 9 -13.44 0.59 -10.22
N GLU A 10 -12.58 1.60 -10.30
CA GLU A 10 -11.14 1.39 -10.46
C GLU A 10 -10.52 0.63 -9.28
N LEU A 11 -10.91 0.97 -8.04
CA LEU A 11 -10.48 0.23 -6.84
C LEU A 11 -10.88 -1.25 -6.93
N GLN A 12 -12.10 -1.54 -7.37
CA GLN A 12 -12.54 -2.92 -7.61
C GLN A 12 -11.70 -3.59 -8.71
N GLU A 13 -11.39 -2.91 -9.80
CA GLU A 13 -10.54 -3.46 -10.86
C GLU A 13 -9.12 -3.78 -10.37
N CYS A 14 -8.53 -2.93 -9.52
CA CYS A 14 -7.25 -3.21 -8.88
C CYS A 14 -7.31 -4.48 -8.01
N LEU A 15 -8.34 -4.61 -7.18
CA LEU A 15 -8.56 -5.81 -6.35
C LEU A 15 -8.70 -7.08 -7.20
N HIS A 16 -9.41 -7.02 -8.33
CA HIS A 16 -9.55 -8.17 -9.24
C HIS A 16 -8.25 -8.53 -9.97
N LYS A 17 -7.38 -7.54 -10.22
CA LYS A 17 -6.07 -7.75 -10.88
C LYS A 17 -4.98 -8.20 -9.90
N MET A 18 -5.26 -8.21 -8.60
CA MET A 18 -4.27 -8.58 -7.59
C MET A 18 -3.78 -10.02 -7.82
N PRO A 19 -2.47 -10.27 -7.91
CA PRO A 19 -1.95 -11.61 -8.12
C PRO A 19 -2.34 -12.57 -6.98
N SER A 20 -2.56 -13.84 -7.30
CA SER A 20 -2.71 -14.86 -6.29
C SER A 20 -1.37 -15.17 -5.62
N GLY A 21 -1.26 -14.91 -4.31
CA GLY A 21 -0.08 -15.23 -3.50
C GLY A 21 0.78 -14.01 -3.17
N PHE A 22 2.00 -14.24 -2.70
CA PHE A 22 2.92 -13.19 -2.22
C PHE A 22 4.30 -13.33 -2.89
N PRO A 23 5.02 -12.23 -3.18
CA PRO A 23 6.19 -12.22 -4.07
C PRO A 23 7.48 -12.72 -3.39
N TYR A 24 7.42 -13.82 -2.64
CA TYR A 24 8.57 -14.40 -1.93
C TYR A 24 9.73 -14.78 -2.85
N ARG A 25 9.43 -15.20 -4.08
CA ARG A 25 10.47 -15.55 -5.07
C ARG A 25 11.25 -14.32 -5.48
N ASP A 26 10.56 -13.22 -5.75
CA ASP A 26 11.16 -11.95 -6.13
C ASP A 26 11.96 -11.36 -4.97
N MET A 27 11.41 -11.35 -3.75
CA MET A 27 12.14 -10.93 -2.55
C MET A 27 13.42 -11.75 -2.33
N ARG A 28 13.39 -13.06 -2.58
CA ARG A 28 14.60 -13.90 -2.52
C ARG A 28 15.60 -13.56 -3.62
N ASN A 29 15.13 -13.21 -4.80
CA ASN A 29 16.00 -12.80 -5.91
C ASN A 29 16.64 -11.43 -5.63
N MET A 30 15.91 -10.47 -5.06
CA MET A 30 16.45 -9.17 -4.63
C MET A 30 17.65 -9.34 -3.70
N ARG A 31 17.55 -10.26 -2.74
CA ARG A 31 18.64 -10.58 -1.79
C ARG A 31 19.87 -11.23 -2.44
N LYS A 32 19.71 -11.79 -3.64
CA LYS A 32 20.78 -12.46 -4.40
C LYS A 32 21.35 -11.61 -5.53
N ASP A 33 20.70 -10.48 -5.84
CA ASP A 33 21.14 -9.57 -6.88
C ASP A 33 22.46 -8.91 -6.45
N PRO A 34 23.56 -9.12 -7.20
CA PRO A 34 24.84 -8.50 -6.88
C PRO A 34 24.77 -6.96 -6.78
N ALA A 35 23.86 -6.33 -7.53
CA ALA A 35 23.68 -4.87 -7.50
C ALA A 35 23.04 -4.37 -6.19
N LEU A 36 22.29 -5.22 -5.48
CA LEU A 36 21.57 -4.87 -4.25
C LEU A 36 22.23 -5.45 -3.00
N GLN A 37 23.16 -6.38 -3.16
CA GLN A 37 23.74 -7.16 -2.06
C GLN A 37 24.36 -6.27 -0.98
N THR A 38 25.13 -5.25 -1.36
CA THR A 38 25.75 -4.32 -0.39
C THR A 38 24.71 -3.53 0.38
N CYS A 39 23.58 -3.17 -0.25
CA CYS A 39 22.50 -2.47 0.42
C CYS A 39 21.82 -3.37 1.47
N PHE A 40 21.50 -4.62 1.12
CA PHE A 40 20.93 -5.56 2.09
C PHE A 40 21.90 -5.89 3.23
N LEU A 41 23.19 -6.08 2.94
CA LEU A 41 24.21 -6.33 3.96
C LEU A 41 24.47 -5.14 4.89
N SER A 42 24.05 -3.93 4.50
CA SER A 42 24.13 -2.74 5.35
C SER A 42 23.00 -2.63 6.37
N LEU A 43 21.94 -3.43 6.23
CA LEU A 43 20.82 -3.48 7.15
C LEU A 43 21.16 -4.39 8.34
N THR A 44 20.72 -4.00 9.53
CA THR A 44 20.69 -4.89 10.69
C THR A 44 19.62 -5.98 10.52
N GLU A 45 19.69 -7.04 11.33
CA GLU A 45 18.67 -8.11 11.32
C GLU A 45 17.26 -7.58 11.62
N GLU A 46 17.16 -6.57 12.48
CA GLU A 46 15.90 -5.90 12.82
C GLU A 46 15.37 -5.02 11.68
N GLU A 47 16.26 -4.44 10.88
CA GLU A 47 15.87 -3.63 9.71
C GLU A 47 15.55 -4.47 8.48
N ASP A 48 16.15 -5.66 8.36
CA ASP A 48 16.03 -6.53 7.19
C ASP A 48 14.76 -7.40 7.19
N GLN A 49 13.63 -6.73 7.36
CA GLN A 49 12.29 -7.30 7.53
C GLN A 49 11.41 -7.13 6.28
N LEU A 50 12.00 -7.22 5.07
CA LEU A 50 11.33 -6.85 3.81
C LEU A 50 9.97 -7.54 3.60
N SER A 51 9.90 -8.85 3.86
CA SER A 51 8.66 -9.63 3.69
C SER A 51 7.56 -9.18 4.66
N PRO A 52 7.77 -9.15 5.99
CA PRO A 52 6.74 -8.68 6.93
C PRO A 52 6.44 -7.18 6.79
N ASP A 53 7.40 -6.34 6.42
CA ASP A 53 7.18 -4.90 6.18
C ASP A 53 6.27 -4.69 4.98
N PHE A 54 6.54 -5.37 3.86
CA PHE A 54 5.69 -5.30 2.68
C PHE A 54 4.30 -5.89 2.94
N ASN A 55 4.21 -6.97 3.73
CA ASN A 55 2.92 -7.53 4.13
C ASN A 55 2.12 -6.54 5.00
N THR A 56 2.79 -5.84 5.90
CA THR A 56 2.18 -4.78 6.72
C THR A 56 1.63 -3.65 5.84
N TYR A 57 2.39 -3.25 4.81
CA TYR A 57 1.95 -2.25 3.83
C TYR A 57 0.67 -2.69 3.11
N CYS A 58 0.67 -3.88 2.50
CA CYS A 58 -0.50 -4.45 1.81
C CYS A 58 -1.71 -4.55 2.74
N ALA A 59 -1.55 -5.13 3.94
CA ALA A 59 -2.65 -5.33 4.88
C ALA A 59 -3.34 -4.02 5.31
N GLY A 60 -2.57 -2.92 5.43
CA GLY A 60 -3.13 -1.61 5.72
C GLY A 60 -4.04 -1.07 4.61
N ILE A 61 -3.64 -1.30 3.35
CA ILE A 61 -4.38 -0.87 2.15
C ILE A 61 -5.61 -1.76 1.98
N GLU A 62 -5.44 -3.08 1.88
CA GLU A 62 -6.54 -4.04 1.71
C GLU A 62 -7.61 -3.92 2.81
N GLY A 63 -7.18 -3.67 4.05
CA GLY A 63 -8.06 -3.40 5.17
C GLY A 63 -8.97 -2.20 4.90
N THR A 64 -8.40 -1.09 4.42
CA THR A 64 -9.12 0.14 4.10
C THR A 64 -10.01 -0.01 2.86
N ALA A 65 -9.51 -0.64 1.79
CA ALA A 65 -10.26 -0.98 0.58
C ALA A 65 -11.57 -1.70 0.92
N SER A 66 -11.51 -2.66 1.86
CA SER A 66 -12.66 -3.48 2.24
C SER A 66 -13.82 -2.65 2.81
N TYR A 67 -13.54 -1.57 3.55
CA TYR A 67 -14.56 -0.65 4.05
C TYR A 67 -15.11 0.22 2.92
N ILE A 68 -14.24 0.75 2.07
CA ILE A 68 -14.63 1.60 0.95
C ILE A 68 -15.56 0.84 0.01
N VAL A 69 -15.19 -0.35 -0.44
CA VAL A 69 -16.01 -1.18 -1.35
C VAL A 69 -17.38 -1.52 -0.75
N LYS A 70 -17.46 -1.68 0.58
CA LYS A 70 -18.72 -1.93 1.30
C LYS A 70 -19.56 -0.66 1.56
N GLY A 71 -19.11 0.51 1.10
CA GLY A 71 -19.78 1.80 1.34
C GLY A 71 -19.66 2.29 2.79
N LYS A 72 -18.66 1.80 3.54
CA LYS A 72 -18.50 2.03 4.98
C LYS A 72 -17.34 2.97 5.32
N ILE A 73 -17.11 4.01 4.51
CA ILE A 73 -16.00 4.98 4.71
C ILE A 73 -16.03 5.60 6.11
N ALA A 74 -17.21 5.98 6.61
CA ALA A 74 -17.41 6.51 7.96
C ALA A 74 -16.98 5.57 9.11
N HIS A 75 -16.79 4.28 8.81
CA HIS A 75 -16.46 3.25 9.79
C HIS A 75 -15.02 2.77 9.70
N ILE A 76 -14.21 3.34 8.80
CA ILE A 76 -12.77 3.02 8.74
C ILE A 76 -12.15 3.36 10.10
N PRO A 77 -11.44 2.42 10.74
CA PRO A 77 -10.74 2.66 11.98
C PRO A 77 -9.71 3.81 11.86
N PRO A 78 -9.57 4.68 12.89
CA PRO A 78 -8.62 5.79 12.85
C PRO A 78 -7.17 5.36 12.56
N TYR A 79 -6.73 4.19 13.06
CA TYR A 79 -5.40 3.69 12.79
C TYR A 79 -5.20 3.37 11.29
N GLN A 80 -6.19 2.79 10.61
CA GLN A 80 -6.11 2.53 9.16
C GLN A 80 -6.01 3.83 8.37
N LEU A 81 -6.74 4.87 8.77
CA LEU A 81 -6.62 6.20 8.15
C LEU A 81 -5.28 6.85 8.40
N GLN A 82 -4.69 6.67 9.59
CA GLN A 82 -3.33 7.13 9.87
C GLN A 82 -2.33 6.42 8.97
N TRP A 83 -2.43 5.08 8.85
CA TRP A 83 -1.60 4.28 7.95
C TRP A 83 -1.74 4.72 6.50
N LEU A 84 -2.98 4.90 6.03
CA LEU A 84 -3.28 5.39 4.69
C LEU A 84 -2.57 6.71 4.41
N ARG A 85 -2.40 7.60 5.40
CA ARG A 85 -1.76 8.92 5.26
C ARG A 85 -0.22 8.91 5.38
N ARG A 86 0.44 7.77 5.67
CA ARG A 86 1.90 7.70 5.93
C ARG A 86 2.81 7.76 4.69
N GLY A 87 2.27 7.85 3.48
CA GLY A 87 3.06 7.82 2.24
C GLY A 87 3.04 6.45 1.56
N ASP A 88 3.93 6.23 0.59
CA ASP A 88 4.08 4.93 -0.08
C ASP A 88 4.95 3.96 0.75
N PHE A 89 5.16 2.75 0.25
CA PHE A 89 5.99 1.73 0.90
C PHE A 89 7.38 2.26 1.31
N PHE A 90 8.03 3.08 0.48
CA PHE A 90 9.38 3.59 0.73
C PHE A 90 9.42 4.84 1.62
N ASP A 91 8.27 5.47 1.85
CA ASP A 91 8.11 6.48 2.90
C ASP A 91 7.96 5.82 4.26
N MET A 92 7.25 4.69 4.30
CA MET A 92 6.98 3.93 5.51
C MET A 92 8.17 3.08 5.96
N PHE A 93 8.91 2.53 5.00
CA PHE A 93 10.07 1.67 5.21
C PHE A 93 11.27 2.23 4.43
N PRO A 94 11.86 3.35 4.90
CA PRO A 94 12.89 4.08 4.17
C PRO A 94 14.17 3.28 3.95
N GLN A 95 14.41 2.24 4.76
CA GLN A 95 15.58 1.37 4.62
C GLN A 95 15.60 0.63 3.27
N TYR A 96 14.46 0.43 2.60
CA TYR A 96 14.39 -0.23 1.29
C TYR A 96 14.40 0.71 0.08
N ARG A 97 14.64 2.02 0.27
CA ARG A 97 14.63 3.00 -0.84
C ARG A 97 15.55 2.62 -1.99
N PHE A 98 16.63 1.90 -1.72
CA PHE A 98 17.55 1.38 -2.72
C PHE A 98 16.89 0.42 -3.73
N LEU A 99 15.73 -0.17 -3.41
CA LEU A 99 15.00 -1.05 -4.33
C LEU A 99 14.23 -0.30 -5.41
N ARG A 100 13.95 1.00 -5.24
CA ARG A 100 12.98 1.75 -6.05
C ARG A 100 13.25 1.64 -7.56
N ASP A 101 14.51 1.83 -7.96
CA ASP A 101 14.90 1.80 -9.37
C ASP A 101 15.07 0.37 -9.90
N ALA A 102 15.29 -0.60 -9.01
CA ALA A 102 15.46 -2.01 -9.37
C ALA A 102 14.14 -2.79 -9.42
N LEU A 103 13.05 -2.26 -8.85
CA LEU A 103 11.75 -2.94 -8.79
C LEU A 103 11.29 -3.54 -10.13
N PRO A 104 11.40 -2.84 -11.29
CA PRO A 104 10.94 -3.40 -12.56
C PRO A 104 11.60 -4.74 -12.96
N HIS A 105 12.77 -5.08 -12.41
CA HIS A 105 13.41 -6.39 -12.63
C HIS A 105 12.72 -7.55 -11.89
N TYR A 106 11.84 -7.23 -10.94
CA TYR A 106 11.14 -8.16 -10.07
C TYR A 106 9.64 -8.09 -10.39
N ALA A 107 9.25 -8.68 -11.51
CA ALA A 107 7.95 -8.45 -12.14
C ALA A 107 6.75 -8.72 -11.23
N PHE A 108 6.79 -9.78 -10.39
CA PHE A 108 5.68 -10.10 -9.48
C PHE A 108 5.61 -9.03 -8.39
N PHE A 109 6.72 -8.76 -7.70
CA PHE A 109 6.77 -7.74 -6.66
C PHE A 109 6.33 -6.38 -7.21
N PHE A 110 6.86 -5.99 -8.39
CA PHE A 110 6.56 -4.72 -9.01
C PHE A 110 5.08 -4.58 -9.37
N GLN A 111 4.47 -5.62 -9.96
CA GLN A 111 3.04 -5.62 -10.26
C GLN A 111 2.20 -5.47 -8.99
N MET A 112 2.51 -6.23 -7.94
CA MET A 112 1.79 -6.16 -6.67
C MET A 112 1.94 -4.78 -6.04
N TYR A 113 3.17 -4.27 -5.92
CA TYR A 113 3.44 -2.93 -5.40
C TYR A 113 2.71 -1.84 -6.20
N ALA A 114 2.69 -1.92 -7.52
CA ALA A 114 2.01 -0.94 -8.37
C ALA A 114 0.48 -0.95 -8.14
N LEU A 115 -0.12 -2.13 -7.99
CA LEU A 115 -1.54 -2.25 -7.67
C LEU A 115 -1.85 -1.72 -6.28
N GLU A 116 -1.08 -2.11 -5.27
CA GLU A 116 -1.21 -1.62 -3.89
C GLU A 116 -1.10 -0.10 -3.80
N LYS A 117 -0.06 0.46 -4.42
CA LYS A 117 0.12 1.91 -4.50
C LYS A 117 -1.08 2.58 -5.16
N ARG A 118 -1.58 2.03 -6.27
CA ARG A 118 -2.75 2.60 -6.96
C ARG A 118 -4.00 2.53 -6.11
N MET A 119 -4.23 1.43 -5.40
CA MET A 119 -5.34 1.32 -4.44
C MET A 119 -5.21 2.38 -3.36
N GLN A 120 -4.03 2.53 -2.75
CA GLN A 120 -3.77 3.54 -1.74
C GLN A 120 -4.09 4.97 -2.21
N GLU A 121 -3.72 5.32 -3.45
CA GLU A 121 -4.04 6.62 -4.05
C GLU A 121 -5.55 6.84 -4.19
N ILE A 122 -6.26 5.84 -4.70
CA ILE A 122 -7.72 5.88 -4.87
C ILE A 122 -8.42 5.98 -3.51
N GLU A 123 -7.97 5.21 -2.52
CA GLU A 123 -8.52 5.23 -1.17
C GLU A 123 -8.38 6.60 -0.51
N ARG A 124 -7.21 7.25 -0.64
CA ARG A 124 -7.01 8.62 -0.16
C ARG A 124 -7.98 9.59 -0.80
N GLU A 125 -8.14 9.52 -2.12
CA GLU A 125 -9.05 10.41 -2.85
C GLU A 125 -10.52 10.19 -2.42
N LEU A 126 -10.95 8.94 -2.27
CA LEU A 126 -12.30 8.61 -1.82
C LEU A 126 -12.57 9.05 -0.38
N VAL A 127 -11.59 8.90 0.51
CA VAL A 127 -11.67 9.41 1.90
C VAL A 127 -11.75 10.93 1.91
N ASP A 128 -10.91 11.62 1.15
CA ASP A 128 -10.91 13.07 1.05
C ASP A 128 -12.24 13.61 0.49
N LEU A 129 -12.78 12.98 -0.55
CA LEU A 129 -14.09 13.33 -1.11
C LEU A 129 -15.20 13.17 -0.07
N TYR A 130 -15.17 12.08 0.71
CA TYR A 130 -16.12 11.85 1.79
C TYR A 130 -16.00 12.91 2.90
N GLU A 131 -14.79 13.22 3.36
CA GLU A 131 -14.54 14.22 4.40
C GLU A 131 -15.03 15.61 3.97
N ARG A 132 -14.78 16.01 2.70
CA ARG A 132 -15.27 17.27 2.14
C ARG A 132 -16.79 17.32 2.03
N ALA A 133 -17.43 16.24 1.58
CA ALA A 133 -18.88 16.19 1.40
C ALA A 133 -19.64 16.15 2.73
N SER A 134 -19.07 15.49 3.75
CA SER A 134 -19.69 15.37 5.08
C SER A 134 -19.38 16.53 6.02
N GLY A 135 -18.34 17.33 5.73
CA GLY A 135 -17.82 18.36 6.63
C GLY A 135 -17.14 17.78 7.88
N LYS A 136 -16.83 16.48 7.90
CA LYS A 136 -16.29 15.75 9.05
C LYS A 136 -14.93 15.17 8.73
N GLN A 137 -13.99 15.28 9.68
CA GLN A 137 -12.70 14.61 9.57
C GLN A 137 -12.75 13.29 10.34
N ILE A 138 -12.69 12.16 9.63
CA ILE A 138 -12.95 10.83 10.21
C ILE A 138 -11.93 10.50 11.32
N ALA A 139 -10.71 11.01 11.20
CA ALA A 139 -9.63 10.76 12.15
C ALA A 139 -9.60 11.66 13.40
N LYS A 140 -10.39 12.75 13.45
CA LYS A 140 -10.43 13.66 14.62
C LYS A 140 -11.60 13.42 15.57
N GLU A 141 -12.67 12.78 15.11
CA GLU A 141 -13.91 12.62 15.90
C GLU A 141 -13.92 11.41 16.85
N ARG A 142 -12.81 10.67 16.98
CA ARG A 142 -12.75 9.40 17.73
C ARG A 142 -11.55 9.24 18.67
N LEU A 143 -10.91 10.35 19.05
CA LEU A 143 -9.95 10.43 20.16
C LEU A 143 -10.59 11.21 21.30
#